data_AF-A0A4U0WWI1-F1
#
_entry.id   AF-A0A4U0WWI1-F1
#
_cell.length_a   1.000
_cell.length_b   1.000
_cell.length_c   1.000
_cell.angle_alpha   90.00
_cell.angle_beta   90.00
_cell.angle_gamma   90.00
#
_symmetry.space_group_name_H-M   'P 1'
#
loop_
_entity.id
_entity.type
_entity.pdbx_description
1 polymer ?
#
loop_
_entity_poly.entity_id
_entity_poly.type
_entity_poly.pdbx_seq_one_letter_code
_entity_poly.pdbx_strand_id
1 'polypeptide(L)'
;MPTYHHIFNLKDPGLPWQRLEVVLSAYIDMIEAEKVVALHAETHAATNGIPGLIPWLTQPYTQSDLTSCLDTWQKLVYAIEKKAEIKRSDDLARLCSRSALDAANVPRGFAHDLLLHATSSSIWFIAPGIRLPKVEEFIHQPFAPICHQYPSETAGMKMPFLFLRCPGEVSAKEAKFRYPFSTLPSVPCGLYLDAFPNAQNPFEDACRLVLPIRLGGNRYARTSDFRPIRKSFSDLYQVEINPFVMRHGPKLVGVLENWLGNVESGHWSVNALGVEGGLGVWRKADTREDWWRYQGGLMYL
;
A
#
# COMPACT_ATOMS: atom_id res chain seq x y z
N MET A 1 10.06 -20.17 -24.86
CA MET A 1 8.82 -19.77 -24.17
C MET A 1 9.22 -19.06 -22.91
N PRO A 2 8.93 -17.77 -22.77
CA PRO A 2 9.13 -17.12 -21.49
C PRO A 2 8.05 -17.63 -20.54
N THR A 3 8.49 -18.35 -19.54
CA THR A 3 7.63 -18.95 -18.54
C THR A 3 7.27 -17.90 -17.49
N TYR A 4 6.06 -17.97 -16.97
CA TYR A 4 5.56 -17.17 -15.84
C TYR A 4 6.36 -17.34 -14.53
N HIS A 5 7.58 -17.91 -14.56
CA HIS A 5 8.49 -18.06 -13.43
C HIS A 5 8.86 -16.74 -12.75
N HIS A 6 8.61 -15.60 -13.41
CA HIS A 6 8.83 -14.26 -12.84
C HIS A 6 7.60 -13.70 -12.11
N ILE A 7 6.43 -14.33 -12.23
CA ILE A 7 5.21 -13.98 -11.48
C ILE A 7 4.91 -15.05 -10.41
N PHE A 8 5.17 -16.33 -10.72
CA PHE A 8 4.94 -17.49 -9.85
C PHE A 8 6.25 -18.21 -9.53
N ASN A 9 6.66 -18.22 -8.26
CA ASN A 9 7.81 -19.02 -7.82
C ASN A 9 7.40 -20.48 -7.55
N LEU A 10 6.99 -21.24 -8.57
CA LEU A 10 6.49 -22.63 -8.42
C LEU A 10 7.49 -23.63 -7.76
N LYS A 11 8.73 -23.20 -7.49
CA LYS A 11 9.76 -23.99 -6.80
C LYS A 11 9.86 -23.68 -5.30
N ASP A 12 9.10 -22.72 -4.79
CA ASP A 12 9.09 -22.38 -3.36
C ASP A 12 8.34 -23.48 -2.57
N PRO A 13 9.03 -24.26 -1.70
CA PRO A 13 8.38 -25.30 -0.92
C PRO A 13 7.39 -24.74 0.12
N GLY A 14 7.42 -23.42 0.38
CA GLY A 14 6.47 -22.73 1.25
C GLY A 14 5.17 -22.30 0.55
N LEU A 15 5.07 -22.41 -0.78
CA LEU A 15 3.85 -22.07 -1.50
C LEU A 15 2.75 -23.11 -1.24
N PRO A 16 1.55 -22.70 -0.82
CA PRO A 16 0.44 -23.61 -0.69
C PRO A 16 0.03 -24.13 -2.06
N TRP A 17 -0.29 -25.42 -2.16
CA TRP A 17 -0.85 -26.00 -3.36
C TRP A 17 -2.16 -25.28 -3.75
N GLN A 18 -2.28 -24.90 -5.02
CA GLN A 18 -3.47 -24.27 -5.57
C GLN A 18 -4.12 -25.19 -6.58
N ARG A 19 -5.45 -25.24 -6.56
CA ARG A 19 -6.24 -25.89 -7.61
C ARG A 19 -5.98 -25.18 -8.94
N LEU A 20 -5.96 -25.94 -10.05
CA LEU A 20 -5.77 -25.36 -11.38
C LEU A 20 -6.87 -24.32 -11.68
N GLU A 21 -8.10 -24.61 -11.28
CA GLU A 21 -9.25 -23.71 -11.42
C GLU A 21 -9.00 -22.37 -10.71
N VAL A 22 -8.40 -22.40 -9.51
CA VAL A 22 -8.10 -21.19 -8.74
C VAL A 22 -7.03 -20.35 -9.44
N VAL A 23 -5.99 -21.00 -9.98
CA VAL A 23 -4.94 -20.31 -10.73
C VAL A 23 -5.52 -19.68 -11.99
N LEU A 24 -6.34 -20.42 -12.75
CA LEU A 24 -6.96 -19.91 -13.97
C LEU A 24 -7.95 -18.78 -13.70
N SER A 25 -8.75 -18.86 -12.63
CA SER A 25 -9.63 -17.78 -12.19
C SER A 25 -8.82 -16.52 -11.89
N ALA A 26 -7.74 -16.63 -11.11
CA ALA A 26 -6.87 -15.48 -10.83
C ALA A 26 -6.33 -14.83 -12.13
N TYR A 27 -5.94 -15.61 -13.13
CA TYR A 27 -5.52 -15.07 -14.43
C TYR A 27 -6.66 -14.38 -15.20
N ILE A 28 -7.87 -14.97 -15.21
CA ILE A 28 -9.04 -14.37 -15.84
C ILE A 28 -9.36 -13.04 -15.15
N ASP A 29 -9.39 -13.03 -13.82
CA ASP A 29 -9.66 -11.84 -13.03
C ASP A 29 -8.62 -10.74 -13.30
N MET A 30 -7.32 -11.08 -13.49
CA MET A 30 -6.30 -10.10 -13.89
C MET A 30 -6.56 -9.52 -15.30
N ILE A 31 -7.08 -10.31 -16.23
CA ILE A 31 -7.40 -9.84 -17.59
C ILE A 31 -8.66 -8.97 -17.56
N GLU A 32 -9.71 -9.42 -16.88
CA GLU A 32 -10.98 -8.70 -16.73
C GLU A 32 -10.80 -7.39 -15.97
N ALA A 33 -9.90 -7.36 -14.98
CA ALA A 33 -9.51 -6.14 -14.28
C ALA A 33 -8.55 -5.25 -15.09
N GLU A 34 -8.17 -5.64 -16.30
CA GLU A 34 -7.18 -4.96 -17.16
C GLU A 34 -5.77 -4.85 -16.55
N LYS A 35 -5.48 -5.61 -15.49
CA LYS A 35 -4.13 -5.72 -14.92
C LYS A 35 -3.16 -6.37 -15.91
N VAL A 36 -3.66 -7.25 -16.77
CA VAL A 36 -2.88 -7.87 -17.86
C VAL A 36 -3.63 -7.68 -19.18
N VAL A 37 -3.00 -6.98 -20.13
CA VAL A 37 -3.59 -6.66 -21.43
C VAL A 37 -2.77 -7.29 -22.56
N ALA A 38 -3.45 -7.75 -23.62
CA ALA A 38 -2.77 -8.21 -24.83
C ALA A 38 -2.37 -7.01 -25.69
N LEU A 39 -1.10 -6.93 -26.08
CA LEU A 39 -0.59 -5.96 -27.04
C LEU A 39 -0.82 -6.46 -28.47
N HIS A 40 -1.17 -5.54 -29.37
CA HIS A 40 -1.27 -5.85 -30.79
C HIS A 40 0.12 -6.07 -31.40
N ALA A 41 0.20 -6.90 -32.45
CA ALA A 41 1.45 -7.28 -33.12
C ALA A 41 2.35 -6.10 -33.53
N GLU A 42 1.75 -4.97 -33.89
CA GLU A 42 2.44 -3.76 -34.35
C GLU A 42 3.06 -2.97 -33.18
N THR A 43 2.47 -3.07 -31.99
CA THR A 43 2.97 -2.42 -30.76
C THR A 43 4.21 -3.15 -30.19
N HIS A 44 4.43 -4.41 -30.57
CA HIS A 44 5.61 -5.18 -30.15
C HIS A 44 6.93 -4.63 -30.70
N ALA A 45 6.91 -3.89 -31.81
CA ALA A 45 8.12 -3.32 -32.41
C ALA A 45 8.61 -2.04 -31.70
N ALA A 46 7.73 -1.38 -30.92
CA ALA A 46 7.99 -0.06 -30.32
C ALA A 46 8.26 -0.09 -28.81
N THR A 47 7.98 -1.21 -28.13
CA THR A 47 8.12 -1.31 -26.68
C THR A 47 9.38 -2.08 -26.30
N ASN A 48 10.30 -1.41 -25.59
CA ASN A 48 11.35 -2.02 -24.77
C ASN A 48 10.73 -2.75 -23.56
N GLY A 49 9.77 -3.64 -23.81
CA GLY A 49 9.07 -4.40 -22.78
C GLY A 49 10.05 -5.25 -21.98
N ILE A 50 9.64 -5.64 -20.77
CA ILE A 50 10.37 -6.63 -19.98
C ILE A 50 10.60 -7.86 -20.89
N PRO A 51 11.86 -8.25 -21.17
CA PRO A 51 12.15 -9.35 -22.08
C PRO A 51 11.44 -10.63 -21.62
N GLY A 52 10.44 -11.08 -22.39
CA GLY A 52 9.72 -12.32 -22.13
C GLY A 52 8.23 -12.22 -21.81
N LEU A 53 7.56 -11.08 -21.90
CA LEU A 53 6.10 -11.05 -21.67
C LEU A 53 5.24 -10.89 -22.91
N ILE A 54 5.84 -10.69 -24.09
CA ILE A 54 5.12 -10.59 -25.38
C ILE A 54 4.26 -11.85 -25.61
N PRO A 55 2.94 -11.72 -25.86
CA PRO A 55 2.22 -10.51 -26.24
C PRO A 55 1.57 -9.71 -25.10
N TRP A 56 1.75 -10.08 -23.85
CA TRP A 56 1.07 -9.49 -22.69
C TRP A 56 1.84 -8.32 -22.05
N LEU A 57 1.11 -7.29 -21.64
CA LEU A 57 1.62 -6.18 -20.82
C LEU A 57 0.92 -6.21 -19.47
N THR A 58 1.70 -6.13 -18.39
CA THR A 58 1.16 -5.98 -17.04
C THR A 58 1.11 -4.50 -16.67
N GLN A 59 -0.06 -4.01 -16.30
CA GLN A 59 -0.28 -2.62 -15.90
C GLN A 59 0.14 -2.39 -14.45
N PRO A 60 0.84 -1.29 -14.13
CA PRO A 60 1.21 -0.96 -12.75
C PRO A 60 0.01 -0.78 -11.81
N TYR A 61 -1.08 -0.20 -12.33
CA TYR A 61 -2.39 -0.12 -11.72
C TYR A 61 -3.42 0.11 -12.83
N THR A 62 -4.68 -0.14 -12.53
CA THR A 62 -5.80 0.05 -13.45
C THR A 62 -6.66 1.22 -13.00
N GLN A 63 -7.54 1.70 -13.89
CA GLN A 63 -8.52 2.70 -13.50
C GLN A 63 -9.45 2.19 -12.39
N SER A 64 -9.77 0.90 -12.40
CA SER A 64 -10.59 0.26 -11.36
C SER A 64 -9.90 0.27 -10.00
N ASP A 65 -8.59 -0.02 -9.93
CA ASP A 65 -7.84 0.06 -8.66
C ASP A 65 -7.85 1.47 -8.09
N LEU A 66 -7.60 2.48 -8.95
CA LEU A 66 -7.58 3.87 -8.53
C LEU A 66 -8.96 4.34 -8.05
N THR A 67 -10.02 4.08 -8.81
CA THR A 67 -11.39 4.46 -8.45
C THR A 67 -11.82 3.77 -7.16
N SER A 68 -11.59 2.45 -7.02
CA SER A 68 -11.95 1.70 -5.81
C SER A 68 -11.23 2.24 -4.56
N CYS A 69 -9.96 2.62 -4.72
CA CYS A 69 -9.20 3.22 -3.64
C CYS A 69 -9.71 4.62 -3.27
N LEU A 70 -10.04 5.45 -4.26
CA LEU A 70 -10.59 6.80 -4.05
C LEU A 70 -11.98 6.74 -3.38
N ASP A 71 -12.85 5.84 -3.81
CA ASP A 71 -14.17 5.63 -3.22
C ASP A 71 -14.06 5.19 -1.76
N THR A 72 -13.16 4.25 -1.47
CA THR A 72 -12.92 3.77 -0.11
C THR A 72 -12.33 4.86 0.77
N TRP A 73 -11.39 5.65 0.26
CA TRP A 73 -10.87 6.83 0.93
C TRP A 73 -12.00 7.81 1.28
N GLN A 74 -12.85 8.15 0.32
CA GLN A 74 -13.96 9.07 0.52
C GLN A 74 -14.95 8.55 1.57
N LYS A 75 -15.28 7.25 1.54
CA LYS A 75 -16.14 6.59 2.53
C LYS A 75 -15.54 6.64 3.93
N LEU A 76 -14.26 6.33 4.08
CA LEU A 76 -13.55 6.39 5.36
C LEU A 76 -13.55 7.80 5.94
N VAL A 77 -13.12 8.79 5.15
CA VAL A 77 -13.11 10.20 5.57
C VAL A 77 -14.51 10.66 5.96
N TYR A 78 -15.53 10.33 5.16
CA TYR A 78 -16.92 10.68 5.47
C TYR A 78 -17.42 10.04 6.77
N ALA A 79 -17.12 8.76 6.99
CA ALA A 79 -17.52 8.05 8.20
C ALA A 79 -16.90 8.69 9.47
N ILE A 80 -15.65 9.14 9.37
CA ILE A 80 -14.96 9.85 10.45
C ILE A 80 -15.59 11.23 10.66
N GLU A 81 -15.72 12.05 9.61
CA GLU A 81 -16.29 13.41 9.72
C GLU A 81 -17.71 13.41 10.28
N LYS A 82 -18.54 12.44 9.85
CA LYS A 82 -19.90 12.27 10.37
C LYS A 82 -19.90 12.01 11.88
N LYS A 83 -18.99 11.16 12.37
CA LYS A 83 -18.85 10.85 13.80
C LYS A 83 -18.17 11.99 14.59
N ALA A 84 -17.31 12.76 13.93
CA ALA A 84 -16.65 13.93 14.49
C ALA A 84 -17.51 15.20 14.47
N GLU A 85 -18.74 15.12 13.92
CA GLU A 85 -19.67 16.24 13.72
C GLU A 85 -19.08 17.39 12.89
N ILE A 86 -18.18 17.08 11.97
CA ILE A 86 -17.54 18.04 11.07
C ILE A 86 -18.50 18.36 9.92
N LYS A 87 -18.81 19.65 9.75
CA LYS A 87 -19.56 20.13 8.59
C LYS A 87 -18.65 20.14 7.37
N ARG A 88 -19.02 19.38 6.34
CA ARG A 88 -18.34 19.44 5.04
C ARG A 88 -18.64 20.75 4.33
N SER A 89 -17.62 21.28 3.65
CA SER A 89 -17.82 22.25 2.57
C SER A 89 -18.36 21.51 1.35
N ASP A 90 -19.27 22.13 0.62
CA ASP A 90 -19.74 21.60 -0.68
C ASP A 90 -18.60 21.59 -1.72
N ASP A 91 -17.64 22.51 -1.58
CA ASP A 91 -16.39 22.54 -2.33
C ASP A 91 -15.29 21.76 -1.61
N LEU A 92 -15.25 20.43 -1.79
CA LEU A 92 -14.16 19.60 -1.27
C LEU A 92 -12.90 19.81 -2.12
N ALA A 93 -11.89 20.47 -1.53
CA ALA A 93 -10.57 20.56 -2.14
C ALA A 93 -9.93 19.16 -2.28
N ARG A 94 -9.05 19.01 -3.26
CA ARG A 94 -8.19 17.82 -3.42
C ARG A 94 -7.11 17.80 -2.35
N LEU A 95 -6.61 16.61 -2.01
CA LEU A 95 -5.56 16.41 -1.03
C LEU A 95 -4.25 17.12 -1.44
N CYS A 96 -3.96 17.18 -2.74
CA CYS A 96 -2.81 17.90 -3.27
C CYS A 96 -3.12 18.55 -4.63
N SER A 97 -2.47 19.68 -4.93
CA SER A 97 -2.51 20.29 -6.26
C SER A 97 -1.44 19.68 -7.18
N ARG A 98 -1.65 19.77 -8.49
CA ARG A 98 -0.63 19.34 -9.48
C ARG A 98 0.70 20.08 -9.29
N SER A 99 0.65 21.39 -9.05
CA SER A 99 1.84 22.20 -8.80
C SER A 99 2.61 21.77 -7.56
N ALA A 100 1.92 21.33 -6.50
CA ALA A 100 2.56 20.83 -5.29
C ALA A 100 3.18 19.44 -5.49
N LEU A 101 2.54 18.56 -6.28
CA LEU A 101 3.13 17.27 -6.66
C LEU A 101 4.38 17.43 -7.53
N ASP A 102 4.32 18.36 -8.50
CA ASP A 102 5.46 18.70 -9.35
C ASP A 102 6.62 19.27 -8.52
N ALA A 103 6.34 20.22 -7.61
CA ALA A 103 7.34 20.78 -6.70
C ALA A 103 7.94 19.74 -5.75
N ALA A 104 7.16 18.72 -5.38
CA ALA A 104 7.58 17.58 -4.57
C ALA A 104 8.30 16.48 -5.35
N ASN A 105 8.45 16.63 -6.68
CA ASN A 105 9.02 15.62 -7.57
C ASN A 105 8.35 14.24 -7.42
N VAL A 106 7.03 14.20 -7.16
CA VAL A 106 6.31 12.93 -7.06
C VAL A 106 6.16 12.35 -8.47
N PRO A 107 6.73 11.17 -8.76
CA PRO A 107 6.66 10.60 -10.10
C PRO A 107 5.22 10.24 -10.45
N ARG A 108 4.84 10.43 -11.73
CA ARG A 108 3.55 9.99 -12.24
C ARG A 108 3.33 8.50 -11.97
N GLY A 109 2.11 8.13 -11.60
CA GLY A 109 1.75 6.77 -11.21
C GLY A 109 0.64 6.77 -10.16
N PHE A 110 0.44 5.62 -9.52
CA PHE A 110 -0.68 5.42 -8.58
C PHE A 110 -0.68 6.45 -7.45
N ALA A 111 0.47 6.68 -6.79
CA ALA A 111 0.58 7.65 -5.69
C ALA A 111 0.26 9.09 -6.15
N HIS A 112 0.79 9.49 -7.31
CA HIS A 112 0.53 10.82 -7.88
C HIS A 112 -0.96 11.01 -8.18
N ASP A 113 -1.58 10.04 -8.84
CA ASP A 113 -2.98 10.14 -9.24
C ASP A 113 -3.93 10.05 -8.04
N LEU A 114 -3.60 9.21 -7.05
CA LEU A 114 -4.33 9.16 -5.78
C LEU A 114 -4.32 10.53 -5.09
N LEU A 115 -3.15 11.16 -4.91
CA LEU A 115 -3.03 12.46 -4.24
C LEU A 115 -3.74 13.59 -4.98
N LEU A 116 -3.75 13.52 -6.32
CA LEU A 116 -4.41 14.51 -7.16
C LEU A 116 -5.95 14.41 -7.11
N HIS A 117 -6.52 13.25 -6.77
CA HIS A 117 -7.96 13.04 -6.82
C HIS A 117 -8.61 12.77 -5.46
N ALA A 118 -7.85 12.34 -4.45
CA ALA A 118 -8.36 12.10 -3.11
C ALA A 118 -8.94 13.37 -2.50
N THR A 119 -10.11 13.24 -1.87
CA THR A 119 -10.77 14.35 -1.17
C THR A 119 -9.98 14.74 0.08
N SER A 120 -9.76 16.04 0.27
CA SER A 120 -9.21 16.57 1.53
C SER A 120 -10.28 16.59 2.63
N SER A 121 -9.82 16.80 3.87
CA SER A 121 -10.67 16.92 5.06
C SER A 121 -9.97 17.74 6.14
N SER A 122 -10.75 18.30 7.07
CA SER A 122 -10.26 18.99 8.25
C SER A 122 -9.97 18.07 9.44
N ILE A 123 -10.24 16.76 9.34
CA ILE A 123 -9.81 15.80 10.36
C ILE A 123 -8.29 15.78 10.47
N TRP A 124 -7.78 15.55 11.67
CA TRP A 124 -6.35 15.41 11.90
C TRP A 124 -5.94 13.96 11.80
N PHE A 125 -6.72 13.04 12.37
CA PHE A 125 -6.40 11.62 12.46
C PHE A 125 -7.35 10.74 11.65
N ILE A 126 -6.79 9.96 10.73
CA ILE A 126 -7.52 9.01 9.89
C ILE A 126 -7.54 7.60 10.48
N ALA A 127 -6.60 7.30 11.37
CA ALA A 127 -6.52 6.08 12.18
C ALA A 127 -5.80 6.40 13.51
N PRO A 128 -5.80 5.51 14.52
CA PRO A 128 -5.25 5.82 15.84
C PRO A 128 -3.78 6.26 15.78
N GLY A 129 -3.52 7.54 16.08
CA GLY A 129 -2.20 8.17 16.01
C GLY A 129 -1.61 8.36 14.60
N ILE A 130 -2.36 8.05 13.53
CA ILE A 130 -1.96 8.27 12.14
C ILE A 130 -2.72 9.46 11.59
N ARG A 131 -1.99 10.47 11.13
CA ARG A 131 -2.57 11.73 10.66
C ARG A 131 -2.61 11.87 9.16
N LEU A 132 -3.52 12.72 8.70
CA LEU A 132 -3.51 13.20 7.31
C LEU A 132 -2.18 13.91 7.00
N PRO A 133 -1.70 13.80 5.76
CA PRO A 133 -0.46 14.43 5.34
C PRO A 133 -0.65 15.94 5.23
N LYS A 134 0.44 16.67 5.46
CA LYS A 134 0.51 18.09 5.06
C LYS A 134 1.22 18.22 3.73
N VAL A 135 0.85 19.21 2.93
CA VAL A 135 1.37 19.39 1.57
C VAL A 135 2.90 19.55 1.55
N GLU A 136 3.46 20.28 2.52
CA GLU A 136 4.90 20.49 2.67
C GLU A 136 5.70 19.20 2.94
N GLU A 137 5.02 18.14 3.39
CA GLU A 137 5.64 16.84 3.69
C GLU A 137 5.83 15.98 2.45
N PHE A 138 5.10 16.29 1.38
CA PHE A 138 5.32 15.64 0.09
C PHE A 138 6.65 16.03 -0.52
N ILE A 139 7.14 17.25 -0.27
CA ILE A 139 8.44 17.73 -0.74
C ILE A 139 9.59 16.96 -0.07
N HIS A 140 9.42 16.60 1.20
CA HIS A 140 10.46 15.99 2.02
C HIS A 140 10.21 14.48 2.20
N GLN A 141 10.34 13.73 1.10
CA GLN A 141 10.25 12.27 1.12
C GLN A 141 11.55 11.64 1.67
N PRO A 142 11.45 10.66 2.59
CA PRO A 142 12.60 10.13 3.31
C PRO A 142 13.62 9.43 2.39
N PHE A 143 13.16 8.84 1.28
CA PHE A 143 14.01 8.07 0.38
C PHE A 143 14.58 8.85 -0.80
N ALA A 144 14.24 10.14 -0.97
CA ALA A 144 14.77 10.95 -2.06
C ALA A 144 16.31 10.97 -2.12
N PRO A 145 17.06 11.10 -1.01
CA PRO A 145 18.53 11.05 -1.03
C PRO A 145 19.11 9.72 -1.54
N ILE A 146 18.40 8.60 -1.32
CA ILE A 146 18.86 7.26 -1.74
C ILE A 146 18.90 7.15 -3.26
N CYS A 147 17.93 7.74 -3.96
CA CYS A 147 17.92 7.76 -5.42
C CYS A 147 19.13 8.52 -6.00
N HIS A 148 19.61 9.55 -5.30
CA HIS A 148 20.82 10.28 -5.71
C HIS A 148 22.10 9.53 -5.36
N GLN A 149 22.12 8.80 -4.24
CA GLN A 149 23.29 8.05 -3.78
C GLN A 149 23.51 6.75 -4.57
N TYR A 150 22.42 6.10 -4.99
CA TYR A 150 22.44 4.80 -5.67
C TYR A 150 21.70 4.85 -7.03
N PRO A 151 22.09 5.75 -7.95
CA PRO A 151 21.32 6.03 -9.17
C PRO A 151 21.24 4.81 -10.09
N SER A 152 22.25 3.95 -10.11
CA SER A 152 22.28 2.72 -10.89
C SER A 152 21.30 1.68 -10.32
N GLU A 153 21.25 1.53 -9.00
CA GLU A 153 20.39 0.54 -8.35
C GLU A 153 18.94 1.00 -8.24
N THR A 154 18.69 2.31 -8.23
CA THR A 154 17.34 2.87 -8.32
C THR A 154 16.88 3.15 -9.75
N ALA A 155 17.67 2.80 -10.77
CA ALA A 155 17.31 3.04 -12.16
C ALA A 155 16.00 2.33 -12.53
N GLY A 156 14.99 3.11 -12.94
CA GLY A 156 13.65 2.58 -13.27
C GLY A 156 12.80 2.18 -12.05
N MET A 157 13.31 2.38 -10.83
CA MET A 157 12.54 2.17 -9.61
C MET A 157 11.81 3.45 -9.20
N LYS A 158 10.59 3.29 -8.68
CA LYS A 158 9.95 4.31 -7.87
C LYS A 158 10.50 4.18 -6.45
N MET A 159 10.56 5.28 -5.71
CA MET A 159 10.92 5.25 -4.29
C MET A 159 9.67 5.04 -3.44
N PRO A 160 9.76 4.33 -2.29
CA PRO A 160 8.64 4.26 -1.36
C PRO A 160 8.20 5.66 -0.96
N PHE A 161 6.90 5.90 -1.00
CA PHE A 161 6.31 7.22 -0.76
C PHE A 161 5.60 7.22 0.60
N LEU A 162 6.07 8.06 1.52
CA LEU A 162 5.44 8.25 2.82
C LEU A 162 4.13 9.03 2.64
N PHE A 163 3.01 8.31 2.68
CA PHE A 163 1.69 8.85 2.43
C PHE A 163 1.03 9.40 3.70
N LEU A 164 0.97 8.61 4.78
CA LEU A 164 0.40 9.04 6.06
C LEU A 164 1.45 8.92 7.16
N ARG A 165 1.53 9.89 8.06
CA ARG A 165 2.57 9.93 9.10
C ARG A 165 2.02 9.58 10.48
N CYS A 166 2.86 8.97 11.31
CA CYS A 166 2.63 8.88 12.75
C CYS A 166 3.92 9.16 13.52
N PRO A 167 3.86 9.46 14.83
CA PRO A 167 5.06 9.73 15.62
C PRO A 167 6.02 8.53 15.66
N GLY A 168 7.32 8.82 15.76
CA GLY A 168 8.38 7.83 15.91
C GLY A 168 9.11 7.49 14.62
N GLU A 169 10.26 6.85 14.77
CA GLU A 169 11.12 6.43 13.69
C GLU A 169 11.66 5.02 13.95
N VAL A 170 11.99 4.31 12.88
CA VAL A 170 12.65 3.00 12.91
C VAL A 170 13.70 2.94 11.83
N SER A 171 14.67 2.02 11.92
CA SER A 171 15.58 1.84 10.80
C SER A 171 14.86 1.29 9.57
N ALA A 172 15.27 1.71 8.37
CA ALA A 172 14.63 1.25 7.14
C ALA A 172 14.75 -0.28 6.96
N LYS A 173 15.86 -0.85 7.45
CA LYS A 173 16.09 -2.30 7.50
C LYS A 173 15.08 -3.01 8.39
N GLU A 174 14.77 -2.49 9.58
CA GLU A 174 13.79 -3.09 10.49
C GLU A 174 12.35 -2.90 10.02
N ALA A 175 12.07 -1.82 9.32
CA ALA A 175 10.82 -1.63 8.57
C ALA A 175 10.72 -2.52 7.32
N LYS A 176 11.74 -3.33 7.03
CA LYS A 176 11.81 -4.27 5.89
C LYS A 176 11.73 -3.60 4.53
N PHE A 177 12.18 -2.35 4.41
CA PHE A 177 12.47 -1.78 3.08
C PHE A 177 13.60 -2.56 2.43
N ARG A 178 13.65 -2.55 1.10
CA ARG A 178 14.67 -3.26 0.31
C ARG A 178 15.88 -2.39 0.06
N TYR A 179 17.01 -3.02 -0.24
CA TYR A 179 18.14 -2.31 -0.81
C TYR A 179 17.73 -1.62 -2.13
N PRO A 180 18.18 -0.38 -2.41
CA PRO A 180 19.09 0.43 -1.58
C PRO A 180 18.39 1.23 -0.47
N PHE A 181 17.07 1.32 -0.44
CA PHE A 181 16.30 2.07 0.57
C PHE A 181 16.53 1.60 2.02
N SER A 182 16.85 0.31 2.21
CA SER A 182 17.16 -0.28 3.51
C SER A 182 18.44 0.27 4.17
N THR A 183 19.25 1.04 3.43
CA THR A 183 20.50 1.62 3.95
C THR A 183 20.26 2.82 4.86
N LEU A 184 19.07 3.44 4.81
CA LEU A 184 18.75 4.54 5.70
C LEU A 184 18.71 4.08 7.17
N PRO A 185 19.46 4.77 8.06
CA PRO A 185 19.55 4.38 9.46
C PRO A 185 18.25 4.65 10.22
N SER A 186 17.45 5.61 9.77
CA SER A 186 16.17 5.99 10.36
C SER A 186 15.20 6.46 9.28
N VAL A 187 13.93 6.06 9.41
CA VAL A 187 12.81 6.52 8.59
C VAL A 187 11.60 6.79 9.48
N PRO A 188 10.76 7.79 9.15
CA PRO A 188 9.54 8.06 9.90
C PRO A 188 8.57 6.88 9.92
N CYS A 189 7.83 6.71 11.01
CA CYS A 189 6.72 5.76 11.03
C CYS A 189 5.50 6.32 10.31
N GLY A 190 4.66 5.43 9.77
CA GLY A 190 3.52 5.82 8.95
C GLY A 190 3.11 4.77 7.92
N LEU A 191 2.15 5.13 7.09
CA LEU A 191 1.73 4.34 5.94
C LEU A 191 2.51 4.80 4.71
N TYR A 192 3.27 3.87 4.13
CA TYR A 192 4.02 4.05 2.89
C TYR A 192 3.25 3.43 1.73
N LEU A 193 3.17 4.12 0.60
CA LEU A 193 2.89 3.49 -0.69
C LEU A 193 4.21 2.90 -1.16
N ASP A 194 4.25 1.57 -1.18
CA ASP A 194 5.47 0.88 -1.56
C ASP A 194 5.64 1.02 -3.06
N ALA A 195 6.78 1.58 -3.44
CA ALA A 195 7.22 1.48 -4.80
C ALA A 195 7.85 0.11 -5.01
N PHE A 196 7.06 -0.82 -5.52
CA PHE A 196 7.55 -2.12 -5.94
C PHE A 196 8.05 -2.24 -7.39
N PRO A 197 8.21 -1.20 -8.25
CA PRO A 197 8.65 -1.44 -9.60
C PRO A 197 10.15 -1.72 -9.59
N ASN A 198 10.50 -3.00 -9.49
CA ASN A 198 11.64 -3.53 -10.20
C ASN A 198 11.12 -4.30 -11.43
N ALA A 199 12.00 -4.73 -12.33
CA ALA A 199 11.61 -5.44 -13.56
C ALA A 199 10.77 -6.73 -13.34
N GLN A 200 10.53 -7.17 -12.10
CA GLN A 200 9.83 -8.41 -11.76
C GLN A 200 8.42 -8.17 -11.20
N ASN A 201 8.11 -6.98 -10.67
CA ASN A 201 6.76 -6.65 -10.20
C ASN A 201 6.41 -5.20 -10.58
N PRO A 202 5.52 -4.98 -11.55
CA PRO A 202 5.22 -3.62 -12.02
C PRO A 202 4.22 -2.89 -11.12
N PHE A 203 3.62 -3.52 -10.11
CA PHE A 203 2.47 -2.96 -9.40
C PHE A 203 2.83 -1.82 -8.43
N GLU A 204 1.98 -0.80 -8.39
CA GLU A 204 2.20 0.47 -7.66
C GLU A 204 1.19 0.76 -6.55
N ASP A 205 0.20 -0.11 -6.39
CA ASP A 205 -0.92 0.03 -5.45
C ASP A 205 -0.66 -0.62 -4.08
N ALA A 206 0.51 -1.24 -3.88
CA ALA A 206 0.92 -1.84 -2.62
C ALA A 206 1.25 -0.79 -1.55
N CYS A 207 1.03 -1.15 -0.28
CA CYS A 207 1.38 -0.31 0.85
C CYS A 207 1.98 -1.08 2.02
N ARG A 208 2.65 -0.34 2.91
CA ARG A 208 3.22 -0.84 4.14
C ARG A 208 2.94 0.11 5.29
N LEU A 209 2.32 -0.40 6.35
CA LEU A 209 2.17 0.32 7.60
C LEU A 209 3.38 0.05 8.48
N VAL A 210 4.17 1.08 8.77
CA VAL A 210 5.31 1.03 9.70
C VAL A 210 4.88 1.70 11.01
N LEU A 211 4.88 0.92 12.10
CA LEU A 211 4.56 1.42 13.44
C LEU A 211 5.84 1.51 14.29
N PRO A 212 5.93 2.42 15.27
CA PRO A 212 7.02 2.47 16.24
C PRO A 212 6.86 1.43 17.36
N ILE A 213 5.99 0.43 17.17
CA ILE A 213 5.76 -0.67 18.10
C ILE A 213 5.93 -2.00 17.36
N ARG A 214 6.62 -2.96 17.98
CA ARG A 214 6.72 -4.31 17.44
C ARG A 214 5.50 -5.12 17.83
N LEU A 215 4.84 -5.73 16.85
CA LEU A 215 3.72 -6.66 17.03
C LEU A 215 4.20 -8.10 16.92
N GLY A 216 3.48 -9.03 17.55
CA GLY A 216 3.78 -10.46 17.54
C GLY A 216 4.52 -10.99 18.77
N GLY A 217 4.67 -10.16 19.81
CA GLY A 217 5.23 -10.58 21.09
C GLY A 217 4.30 -11.52 21.85
N ASN A 218 2.98 -11.33 21.74
CA ASN A 218 1.96 -12.13 22.43
C ASN A 218 1.48 -13.33 21.59
N ARG A 219 2.01 -13.52 20.38
CA ARG A 219 1.69 -14.61 19.45
C ARG A 219 0.24 -14.61 18.93
N TYR A 220 -0.48 -13.50 19.01
CA TYR A 220 -1.82 -13.35 18.42
C TYR A 220 -1.80 -12.60 17.10
N ALA A 221 -0.87 -11.66 16.91
CA ALA A 221 -0.77 -10.90 15.68
C ALA A 221 -0.58 -11.82 14.46
N ARG A 222 -1.33 -11.52 13.40
CA ARG A 222 -1.29 -12.24 12.13
C ARG A 222 -1.13 -11.30 10.95
N THR A 223 -0.47 -11.77 9.91
CA THR A 223 -0.56 -11.22 8.55
C THR A 223 -1.97 -11.43 8.00
N SER A 224 -2.30 -10.79 6.88
CA SER A 224 -3.61 -10.95 6.22
C SER A 224 -3.83 -12.36 5.66
N ASP A 225 -2.75 -13.12 5.40
CA ASP A 225 -2.79 -14.56 5.09
C ASP A 225 -2.70 -15.46 6.34
N PHE A 226 -3.09 -14.93 7.51
CA PHE A 226 -3.21 -15.64 8.79
C PHE A 226 -1.91 -16.25 9.35
N ARG A 227 -0.74 -15.76 8.91
CA ARG A 227 0.54 -16.25 9.43
C ARG A 227 0.99 -15.46 10.65
N PRO A 228 1.68 -16.09 11.63
CA PRO A 228 2.15 -15.41 12.81
C PRO A 228 3.16 -14.29 12.50
N ILE A 229 2.85 -13.07 12.95
CA ILE A 229 3.83 -11.99 12.95
C ILE A 229 4.84 -12.24 14.07
N ARG A 230 6.14 -12.08 13.79
CA ARG A 230 7.22 -12.30 14.75
C ARG A 230 7.98 -11.01 15.04
N LYS A 231 7.55 -10.24 16.05
CA LYS A 231 8.19 -9.01 16.53
C LYS A 231 8.56 -8.04 15.40
N SER A 232 7.59 -7.69 14.57
CA SER A 232 7.79 -6.81 13.40
C SER A 232 7.15 -5.43 13.61
N PHE A 233 7.77 -4.41 13.01
CA PHE A 233 7.23 -3.05 12.94
C PHE A 233 6.29 -2.85 11.74
N SER A 234 6.34 -3.74 10.74
CA SER A 234 5.73 -3.48 9.43
C SER A 234 4.97 -4.64 8.81
N ASP A 235 4.80 -5.75 9.52
CA ASP A 235 4.10 -6.94 8.98
C ASP A 235 2.58 -6.86 9.11
N LEU A 236 2.05 -5.88 9.86
CA LEU A 236 0.60 -5.73 9.98
C LEU A 236 -0.01 -5.41 8.61
N TYR A 237 -1.11 -6.07 8.29
CA TYR A 237 -1.77 -6.08 6.98
C TYR A 237 -0.97 -6.72 5.83
N GLN A 238 0.32 -7.02 6.01
CA GLN A 238 1.11 -7.65 4.95
C GLN A 238 0.58 -9.06 4.65
N VAL A 239 0.92 -9.56 3.46
CA VAL A 239 0.72 -10.95 3.06
C VAL A 239 2.11 -11.56 2.94
N GLU A 240 2.40 -12.63 3.69
CA GLU A 240 3.72 -13.26 3.62
C GLU A 240 3.85 -14.05 2.32
N ILE A 241 2.79 -14.79 1.94
CA ILE A 241 2.76 -15.59 0.72
C ILE A 241 1.54 -15.25 -0.13
N ASN A 242 1.80 -14.62 -1.27
CA ASN A 242 0.85 -14.49 -2.36
C ASN A 242 1.24 -15.50 -3.46
N PRO A 243 0.39 -16.51 -3.72
CA PRO A 243 0.70 -17.54 -4.72
C PRO A 243 0.53 -17.05 -6.16
N PHE A 244 -0.10 -15.89 -6.38
CA PHE A 244 -0.40 -15.34 -7.70
C PHE A 244 0.52 -14.21 -8.13
N VAL A 245 1.03 -13.44 -7.18
CA VAL A 245 1.94 -12.32 -7.44
C VAL A 245 3.12 -12.41 -6.51
N MET A 246 4.31 -12.64 -7.08
CA MET A 246 5.54 -12.56 -6.30
C MET A 246 5.71 -11.19 -5.66
N ARG A 247 5.84 -11.21 -4.33
CA ARG A 247 6.40 -10.10 -3.55
C ARG A 247 5.61 -8.78 -3.68
N HIS A 248 4.30 -8.86 -3.84
CA HIS A 248 3.42 -7.69 -3.78
C HIS A 248 2.86 -7.53 -2.36
N GLY A 249 2.93 -6.31 -1.83
CA GLY A 249 2.33 -5.96 -0.55
C GLY A 249 0.80 -5.86 -0.67
N PRO A 250 0.08 -5.66 0.45
CA PRO A 250 -1.36 -5.44 0.40
C PRO A 250 -1.68 -4.18 -0.38
N LYS A 251 -2.75 -4.21 -1.18
CA LYS A 251 -3.26 -3.00 -1.84
C LYS A 251 -3.71 -1.98 -0.79
N LEU A 252 -3.49 -0.70 -1.07
CA LEU A 252 -3.92 0.39 -0.18
C LEU A 252 -5.42 0.30 0.15
N VAL A 253 -6.25 -0.01 -0.84
CA VAL A 253 -7.71 -0.15 -0.66
C VAL A 253 -8.06 -1.16 0.45
N GLY A 254 -7.40 -2.31 0.52
CA GLY A 254 -7.68 -3.33 1.54
C GLY A 254 -7.31 -2.88 2.97
N VAL A 255 -6.34 -1.98 3.11
CA VAL A 255 -6.01 -1.35 4.40
C VAL A 255 -7.06 -0.28 4.76
N LEU A 256 -7.48 0.53 3.80
CA LEU A 256 -8.50 1.56 4.00
C LEU A 256 -9.88 0.96 4.33
N GLU A 257 -10.26 -0.14 3.70
CA GLU A 257 -11.49 -0.89 4.01
C GLU A 257 -11.48 -1.42 5.44
N ASN A 258 -10.34 -1.96 5.88
CA ASN A 258 -10.19 -2.39 7.26
C ASN A 258 -10.38 -1.22 8.25
N TRP A 259 -9.76 -0.07 7.96
CA TRP A 259 -9.90 1.12 8.80
C TRP A 259 -11.34 1.62 8.83
N LEU A 260 -12.01 1.64 7.68
CA LEU A 260 -13.44 1.97 7.55
C LEU A 260 -14.30 1.06 8.43
N GLY A 261 -14.10 -0.27 8.35
CA GLY A 261 -14.84 -1.23 9.16
C GLY A 261 -14.63 -1.02 10.66
N ASN A 262 -13.41 -0.64 11.10
CA ASN A 262 -13.13 -0.33 12.49
C ASN A 262 -13.83 0.95 12.97
N VAL A 263 -13.95 1.97 12.12
CA VAL A 263 -14.68 3.21 12.42
C VAL A 263 -16.19 2.96 12.44
N GLU A 264 -16.73 2.28 11.42
CA GLU A 264 -18.18 2.02 11.29
C GLU A 264 -18.70 1.16 12.43
N SER A 265 -17.99 0.07 12.77
CA SER A 265 -18.36 -0.82 13.88
C SER A 265 -18.21 -0.17 15.27
N GLY A 266 -17.60 1.01 15.37
CA GLY A 266 -17.34 1.69 16.63
C GLY A 266 -16.20 1.08 17.46
N HIS A 267 -15.43 0.13 16.89
CA HIS A 267 -14.21 -0.37 17.53
C HIS A 267 -13.16 0.72 17.70
N TRP A 268 -13.06 1.62 16.71
CA TRP A 268 -12.33 2.86 16.82
C TRP A 268 -13.32 4.00 17.13
N SER A 269 -13.12 4.62 18.29
CA SER A 269 -13.82 5.85 18.66
C SER A 269 -13.35 7.01 17.79
N VAL A 270 -14.21 8.02 17.65
CA VAL A 270 -13.94 9.24 16.88
C VAL A 270 -14.33 10.44 17.73
N ASN A 271 -13.47 11.46 17.76
CA ASN A 271 -13.72 12.74 18.39
C ASN A 271 -13.60 13.89 17.37
N ALA A 272 -13.65 15.14 17.82
CA ALA A 272 -13.61 16.32 16.95
C ALA A 272 -12.33 16.44 16.08
N LEU A 273 -11.25 15.72 16.41
CA LEU A 273 -10.01 15.69 15.63
C LEU A 273 -9.93 14.49 14.67
N GLY A 274 -10.92 13.60 14.67
CA GLY A 274 -10.93 12.37 13.88
C GLY A 274 -10.80 11.12 14.76
N VAL A 275 -10.17 10.07 14.24
CA VAL A 275 -10.04 8.80 14.96
C VAL A 275 -9.27 8.98 16.27
N GLU A 276 -9.91 8.61 17.37
CA GLU A 276 -9.35 8.75 18.71
C GLU A 276 -8.35 7.62 19.03
N GLY A 277 -7.46 7.94 19.97
CA GLY A 277 -6.48 7.02 20.49
C GLY A 277 -5.12 7.22 19.84
N GLY A 278 -4.08 6.98 20.62
CA GLY A 278 -2.72 7.03 20.14
C GLY A 278 -2.27 5.71 19.54
N LEU A 279 -0.97 5.63 19.27
CA LEU A 279 -0.31 4.44 18.75
C LEU A 279 -0.49 3.18 19.62
N GLY A 280 -0.85 3.34 20.90
CA GLY A 280 -1.15 2.24 21.81
C GLY A 280 -2.32 1.36 21.36
N VAL A 281 -3.28 1.90 20.60
CA VAL A 281 -4.44 1.13 20.11
C VAL A 281 -4.02 -0.03 19.22
N TRP A 282 -2.94 0.13 18.43
CA TRP A 282 -2.42 -0.90 17.55
C TRP A 282 -1.92 -2.16 18.29
N ARG A 283 -1.67 -2.09 19.61
CA ARG A 283 -1.33 -3.28 20.41
C ARG A 283 -2.46 -4.31 20.45
N LYS A 284 -3.71 -3.90 20.23
CA LYS A 284 -4.87 -4.79 20.09
C LYS A 284 -4.74 -5.76 18.92
N ALA A 285 -3.93 -5.43 17.91
CA ALA A 285 -3.60 -6.37 16.84
C ALA A 285 -2.86 -7.63 17.35
N ASP A 286 -2.29 -7.60 18.56
CA ASP A 286 -1.60 -8.71 19.20
C ASP A 286 -2.29 -9.13 20.52
N THR A 287 -3.62 -9.05 20.58
CA THR A 287 -4.44 -9.60 21.67
C THR A 287 -5.34 -10.73 21.15
N ARG A 288 -5.78 -11.61 22.05
CA ARG A 288 -6.63 -12.76 21.67
C ARG A 288 -7.99 -12.29 21.15
N GLU A 289 -8.49 -11.19 21.72
CA GLU A 289 -9.83 -10.67 21.52
C GLU A 289 -9.97 -9.93 20.19
N ASP A 290 -8.93 -9.19 19.78
CA ASP A 290 -9.05 -8.19 18.72
C ASP A 290 -8.14 -8.42 17.51
N TRP A 291 -7.18 -9.36 17.53
CA TRP A 291 -6.21 -9.54 16.43
C TRP A 291 -6.87 -9.69 15.05
N TRP A 292 -8.04 -10.33 14.99
CA TRP A 292 -8.79 -10.58 13.76
C TRP A 292 -9.32 -9.31 13.09
N ARG A 293 -9.43 -8.20 13.84
CA ARG A 293 -9.86 -6.89 13.33
C ARG A 293 -8.76 -6.16 12.57
N TYR A 294 -7.52 -6.64 12.60
CA TYR A 294 -6.35 -5.98 12.00
C TYR A 294 -5.76 -6.79 10.84
N GLN A 295 -6.64 -7.21 9.94
CA GLN A 295 -6.31 -7.94 8.71
C GLN A 295 -6.84 -7.18 7.50
N GLY A 296 -6.05 -7.10 6.44
CA GLY A 296 -6.49 -6.46 5.20
C GLY A 296 -7.59 -7.29 4.55
N GLY A 297 -8.47 -6.63 3.79
CA GLY A 297 -9.36 -7.35 2.87
C GLY A 297 -8.53 -8.26 1.94
N LEU A 298 -8.98 -9.51 1.76
CA LEU A 298 -8.34 -10.46 0.84
C LEU A 298 -8.58 -10.02 -0.60
N MET A 299 -7.76 -9.10 -1.11
CA MET A 299 -7.67 -8.84 -2.54
C MET A 299 -6.45 -9.56 -3.07
N TYR A 300 -6.64 -10.80 -3.52
CA TYR A 300 -5.57 -11.68 -4.00
C TYR A 300 -5.00 -11.30 -5.38
N LEU A 301 -5.33 -10.12 -5.88
CA LEU A 301 -5.01 -9.62 -7.21
C LEU A 301 -4.81 -8.12 -7.12
#